data_AF-A0A3E2CNF4-F1
#
_entry.id   AF-A0A3E2CNF4-F1
#
_cell.length_a   1.000
_cell.length_b   1.000
_cell.length_c   1.000
_cell.angle_alpha   90.00
_cell.angle_beta   90.00
_cell.angle_gamma   90.00
#
_symmetry.space_group_name_H-M   'P 1'
#
loop_
_entity.id
_entity.type
_entity.pdbx_description
1 polymer ?
#
loop_
_entity_poly.entity_id
_entity_poly.type
_entity_poly.pdbx_seq_one_letter_code
_entity_poly.pdbx_strand_id
1 'polypeptide(L)'
;EKESTNEMNDSQSLAQNVALQYASKHLGIKKEDVKVRLHIEDIGGPSAGMMYTLGILDKLTPEQETGGKTIAGTGTIEKSQKIGAIGGIRLKMIAAKRDGATWFLAPYDNCNEVVGHVPQGLRVVSVKTLDDSYKALKAIGSGRGANKLPSCNVK
;
A
#
# COMPACT_ATOMS: atom_id res chain seq x y z
N GLU A 1 19.89 10.41 -11.19
CA GLU A 1 18.84 11.45 -11.06
C GLU A 1 17.77 11.36 -12.14
N LYS A 2 18.07 11.52 -13.45
CA LYS A 2 17.05 11.40 -14.52
C LYS A 2 16.33 10.04 -14.56
N GLU A 3 17.05 8.95 -14.37
CA GLU A 3 16.52 7.58 -14.43
C GLU A 3 15.55 7.29 -13.26
N SER A 4 15.94 7.67 -12.04
CA SER A 4 15.10 7.57 -10.84
C SER A 4 13.81 8.42 -10.92
N THR A 5 13.88 9.60 -11.54
CA THR A 5 12.68 10.44 -11.76
C THR A 5 11.74 9.81 -12.78
N ASN A 6 12.26 9.20 -13.85
CA ASN A 6 11.44 8.51 -14.84
C ASN A 6 10.75 7.29 -14.25
N GLU A 7 11.48 6.45 -13.51
CA GLU A 7 10.90 5.30 -12.79
C GLU A 7 9.80 5.71 -11.82
N MET A 8 9.97 6.86 -11.16
CA MET A 8 8.94 7.40 -10.25
C MET A 8 7.69 7.84 -11.01
N ASN A 9 7.83 8.62 -12.09
CA ASN A 9 6.71 9.05 -12.93
C ASN A 9 5.94 7.85 -13.51
N ASP A 10 6.67 6.82 -13.93
CA ASP A 10 6.10 5.58 -14.43
C ASP A 10 5.35 4.83 -13.33
N SER A 11 5.90 4.78 -12.11
CA SER A 11 5.24 4.12 -10.96
C SER A 11 3.96 4.83 -10.53
N GLN A 12 3.91 6.16 -10.58
CA GLN A 12 2.71 6.94 -10.28
C GLN A 12 1.63 6.72 -11.35
N SER A 13 2.01 6.81 -12.61
CA SER A 13 1.12 6.56 -13.74
C SER A 13 0.58 5.13 -13.73
N LEU A 14 1.42 4.16 -13.35
CA LEU A 14 1.02 2.77 -13.19
C LEU A 14 0.03 2.61 -12.02
N ALA A 15 0.33 3.17 -10.85
CA ALA A 15 -0.56 3.14 -9.69
C ALA A 15 -1.93 3.74 -10.01
N GLN A 16 -1.97 4.86 -10.73
CA GLN A 16 -3.23 5.46 -11.20
C GLN A 16 -4.03 4.53 -12.10
N ASN A 17 -3.38 3.97 -13.12
CA ASN A 17 -4.06 3.08 -14.06
C ASN A 17 -4.56 1.81 -13.37
N VAL A 18 -3.76 1.21 -12.48
CA VAL A 18 -4.12 0.03 -11.72
C VAL A 18 -5.28 0.33 -10.75
N ALA A 19 -5.25 1.47 -10.05
CA ALA A 19 -6.33 1.88 -9.16
C ALA A 19 -7.65 2.05 -9.92
N LEU A 20 -7.63 2.77 -11.05
CA LEU A 20 -8.83 3.00 -11.87
C LEU A 20 -9.38 1.69 -12.47
N GLN A 21 -8.50 0.80 -12.91
CA GLN A 21 -8.90 -0.52 -13.39
C GLN A 21 -9.55 -1.35 -12.27
N TYR A 22 -8.96 -1.34 -11.07
CA TYR A 22 -9.50 -2.03 -9.90
C TYR A 22 -10.86 -1.45 -9.50
N ALA A 23 -10.96 -0.12 -9.40
CA ALA A 23 -12.20 0.57 -9.05
C ALA A 23 -13.33 0.30 -10.06
N SER A 24 -13.02 0.31 -11.36
CA SER A 24 -14.00 -0.01 -12.40
C SER A 24 -14.52 -1.44 -12.28
N LYS A 25 -13.63 -2.40 -12.02
CA LYS A 25 -13.99 -3.81 -11.96
C LYS A 25 -14.69 -4.20 -10.66
N HIS A 26 -14.27 -3.63 -9.53
CA HIS A 26 -14.66 -4.10 -8.19
C HIS A 26 -15.55 -3.14 -7.42
N LEU A 27 -15.53 -1.84 -7.76
CA LEU A 27 -16.28 -0.79 -7.05
C LEU A 27 -17.37 -0.14 -7.92
N GLY A 28 -17.48 -0.53 -9.19
CA GLY A 28 -18.47 0.01 -10.12
C GLY A 28 -18.20 1.46 -10.55
N ILE A 29 -16.98 1.97 -10.33
CA ILE A 29 -16.61 3.36 -10.63
C ILE A 29 -16.04 3.45 -12.05
N LYS A 30 -16.71 4.19 -12.93
CA LYS A 30 -16.27 4.36 -14.31
C LYS A 30 -15.04 5.26 -14.38
N LYS A 31 -14.06 4.88 -15.19
CA LYS A 31 -12.80 5.63 -15.35
C LYS A 31 -13.05 7.00 -15.96
N GLU A 32 -14.06 7.11 -16.82
CA GLU A 32 -14.40 8.31 -17.59
C GLU A 32 -14.96 9.42 -16.68
N ASP A 33 -15.55 9.05 -15.55
CA ASP A 33 -16.17 9.96 -14.59
C ASP A 33 -15.16 10.52 -13.58
N VAL A 34 -13.90 10.07 -13.63
CA VAL A 34 -12.89 10.32 -12.60
C VAL A 34 -11.59 10.88 -13.20
N LYS A 35 -11.15 12.02 -12.67
CA LYS A 35 -9.83 12.59 -12.97
C LYS A 35 -8.92 12.51 -11.74
N VAL A 36 -7.94 11.63 -11.78
CA VAL A 36 -6.92 11.50 -10.73
C VAL A 36 -5.74 12.41 -11.03
N ARG A 37 -5.35 13.25 -10.08
CA ARG A 37 -4.08 13.98 -10.08
C ARG A 37 -3.34 13.65 -8.79
N LEU A 38 -2.14 13.09 -8.91
CA LEU A 38 -1.24 12.89 -7.79
C LEU A 38 -0.28 14.07 -7.73
N HIS A 39 -0.18 14.70 -6.57
CA HIS A 39 0.88 15.64 -6.27
C HIS A 39 1.65 15.07 -5.09
N ILE A 40 2.87 14.61 -5.35
CA ILE A 40 3.72 13.94 -4.37
C ILE A 40 5.10 14.59 -4.49
N GLU A 41 5.54 15.22 -3.42
CA GLU A 41 6.88 15.80 -3.32
C GLU A 41 7.87 14.72 -2.83
N ASP A 42 8.99 14.58 -3.53
CA ASP A 42 10.24 13.88 -3.13
C ASP A 42 10.10 12.55 -2.37
N ILE A 43 9.43 11.56 -2.97
CA ILE A 43 9.49 10.16 -2.52
C ILE A 43 10.43 9.34 -3.41
N GLY A 44 11.49 8.77 -2.82
CA GLY A 44 12.47 7.95 -3.54
C GLY A 44 11.92 6.60 -4.05
N GLY A 45 11.92 6.42 -5.37
CA GLY A 45 11.73 5.14 -6.08
C GLY A 45 10.30 4.57 -6.09
N PRO A 46 10.04 3.52 -6.87
CA PRO A 46 8.68 2.98 -7.13
C PRO A 46 8.04 2.27 -5.92
N SER A 47 8.74 2.22 -4.79
CA SER A 47 8.39 1.46 -3.59
C SER A 47 7.13 1.92 -2.85
N ALA A 48 6.55 3.05 -3.26
CA ALA A 48 5.30 3.60 -2.76
C ALA A 48 4.09 3.28 -3.67
N GLY A 49 4.29 2.58 -4.80
CA GLY A 49 3.24 2.30 -5.78
C GLY A 49 1.99 1.64 -5.19
N MET A 50 2.15 0.71 -4.26
CA MET A 50 1.02 0.13 -3.53
C MET A 50 0.23 1.19 -2.74
N MET A 51 0.93 2.03 -1.97
CA MET A 51 0.28 3.05 -1.13
C MET A 51 -0.38 4.15 -1.96
N TYR A 52 0.21 4.53 -3.10
CA TYR A 52 -0.45 5.45 -4.05
C TYR A 52 -1.74 4.84 -4.59
N THR A 53 -1.69 3.56 -4.98
CA THR A 53 -2.87 2.86 -5.50
C THR A 53 -3.98 2.83 -4.45
N LEU A 54 -3.67 2.46 -3.20
CA LEU A 54 -4.63 2.43 -2.09
C LEU A 54 -5.18 3.82 -1.76
N GLY A 55 -4.33 4.85 -1.75
CA GLY A 55 -4.76 6.23 -1.49
C GLY A 55 -5.71 6.76 -2.56
N ILE A 56 -5.51 6.37 -3.83
CA ILE A 56 -6.48 6.67 -4.89
C ILE A 56 -7.79 5.94 -4.61
N LEU A 57 -7.76 4.63 -4.32
CA LEU A 57 -8.98 3.86 -4.04
C LEU A 57 -9.78 4.44 -2.87
N ASP A 58 -9.13 4.78 -1.77
CA ASP A 58 -9.75 5.43 -0.59
C ASP A 58 -10.40 6.78 -0.93
N LYS A 59 -9.81 7.55 -1.88
CA LYS A 59 -10.39 8.83 -2.36
C LYS A 59 -11.54 8.64 -3.35
N LEU A 60 -11.58 7.51 -4.06
CA LEU A 60 -12.65 7.20 -5.01
C LEU A 60 -13.87 6.60 -4.32
N THR A 61 -13.70 6.03 -3.13
CA THR A 61 -14.81 5.54 -2.32
C THR A 61 -15.37 6.66 -1.42
N PRO A 62 -16.70 6.72 -1.22
CA PRO A 62 -17.30 7.65 -0.26
C PRO A 62 -17.00 7.25 1.20
N GLU A 63 -16.68 5.97 1.42
CA GLU A 63 -16.24 5.43 2.70
C GLU A 63 -14.81 5.88 3.01
N GLN A 64 -14.55 6.40 4.21
CA GLN A 64 -13.19 6.57 4.70
C GLN A 64 -12.65 5.19 5.09
N GLU A 65 -12.02 4.49 4.15
CA GLU A 65 -11.66 3.07 4.28
C GLU A 65 -10.67 2.82 5.41
N THR A 66 -9.89 3.84 5.75
CA THR A 66 -8.96 3.83 6.89
C THR A 66 -9.64 3.97 8.25
N GLY A 67 -10.90 4.39 8.31
CA GLY A 67 -11.63 4.63 9.56
C GLY A 67 -10.92 5.60 10.51
N GLY A 68 -10.18 6.58 9.96
CA GLY A 68 -9.38 7.54 10.71
C GLY A 68 -8.09 6.97 11.34
N LYS A 69 -7.70 5.74 11.00
CA LYS A 69 -6.48 5.11 11.53
C LYS A 69 -5.26 5.46 10.69
N THR A 70 -4.12 5.67 11.37
CA THR A 70 -2.82 5.80 10.71
C THR A 70 -2.29 4.43 10.32
N ILE A 71 -2.36 4.13 9.01
CA ILE A 71 -1.91 2.88 8.39
C ILE A 71 -0.76 3.23 7.46
N ALA A 72 0.41 2.62 7.70
CA ALA A 72 1.57 2.74 6.84
C ALA A 72 1.70 1.48 5.96
N GLY A 73 2.54 1.55 4.94
CA GLY A 73 2.88 0.39 4.14
C GLY A 73 3.88 0.72 3.04
N THR A 74 4.33 -0.32 2.35
CA THR A 74 5.25 -0.19 1.21
C THR A 74 5.09 -1.38 0.27
N GLY A 75 5.55 -1.23 -0.96
CA GLY A 75 5.47 -2.25 -1.99
C GLY A 75 5.40 -1.59 -3.36
N THR A 76 6.10 -2.17 -4.32
CA THR A 76 5.85 -1.80 -5.73
C THR A 76 4.49 -2.35 -6.15
N ILE A 77 3.90 -1.76 -7.19
CA ILE A 77 2.69 -2.26 -7.82
C ILE A 77 3.01 -2.63 -9.26
N GLU A 78 2.62 -3.83 -9.67
CA GLU A 78 2.74 -4.29 -11.06
C GLU A 78 1.41 -4.12 -11.82
N LYS A 79 1.47 -4.15 -13.16
CA LYS A 79 0.25 -4.19 -14.02
C LYS A 79 -0.64 -5.40 -13.72
N SER A 80 -0.03 -6.50 -13.27
CA SER A 80 -0.71 -7.71 -12.81
C SER A 80 -1.44 -7.54 -11.47
N GLN A 81 -1.33 -6.36 -10.84
CA GLN A 81 -1.79 -6.04 -9.49
C GLN A 81 -1.06 -6.81 -8.38
N LYS A 82 0.08 -7.42 -8.69
CA LYS A 82 0.99 -8.00 -7.71
C LYS A 82 1.72 -6.91 -6.92
N ILE A 83 1.92 -7.14 -5.63
CA ILE A 83 2.76 -6.31 -4.76
C ILE A 83 4.17 -6.88 -4.75
N GLY A 84 5.14 -6.11 -5.22
CA GLY A 84 6.54 -6.51 -5.27
C GLY A 84 7.33 -6.10 -4.02
N ALA A 85 8.44 -6.81 -3.80
CA ALA A 85 9.38 -6.53 -2.72
C ALA A 85 10.08 -5.17 -2.90
N ILE A 86 10.59 -4.64 -1.80
CA ILE A 86 11.33 -3.38 -1.74
C ILE A 86 12.61 -3.54 -0.90
N GLY A 87 13.56 -2.63 -1.08
CA GLY A 87 14.72 -2.54 -0.21
C GLY A 87 14.44 -1.73 1.07
N GLY A 88 15.12 -2.07 2.17
CA GLY A 88 15.13 -1.26 3.39
C GLY A 88 13.84 -1.32 4.22
N ILE A 89 13.08 -2.42 4.15
CA ILE A 89 11.78 -2.53 4.83
C ILE A 89 11.87 -2.32 6.35
N ARG A 90 12.97 -2.74 6.98
CA ARG A 90 13.21 -2.55 8.41
C ARG A 90 13.24 -1.07 8.80
N LEU A 91 13.97 -0.26 8.05
CA LEU A 91 14.04 1.20 8.27
C LEU A 91 12.68 1.85 8.05
N LYS A 92 11.91 1.38 7.06
CA LYS A 92 10.55 1.86 6.80
C LYS A 92 9.57 1.52 7.92
N MET A 93 9.66 0.34 8.53
CA MET A 93 8.83 -0.01 9.69
C MET A 93 9.17 0.87 10.91
N ILE A 94 10.45 1.16 11.14
CA ILE A 94 10.88 2.07 12.21
C ILE A 94 10.33 3.48 11.96
N ALA A 95 10.48 4.01 10.74
CA ALA A 95 9.94 5.31 10.36
C ALA A 95 8.40 5.36 10.50
N ALA A 96 7.70 4.33 10.01
CA ALA A 96 6.25 4.23 10.16
C ALA A 96 5.81 4.26 11.63
N LYS A 97 6.51 3.52 12.49
CA LYS A 97 6.20 3.52 13.93
C LYS A 97 6.48 4.88 14.56
N ARG A 98 7.61 5.50 14.24
CA ARG A 98 7.97 6.86 14.68
C ARG A 98 6.90 7.87 14.28
N ASP A 99 6.35 7.73 13.07
CA ASP A 99 5.33 8.63 12.51
C ASP A 99 3.89 8.26 12.95
N GLY A 100 3.76 7.39 13.96
CA GLY A 100 2.49 7.11 14.64
C GLY A 100 1.66 5.98 14.02
N ALA A 101 2.16 5.26 13.02
CA ALA A 101 1.45 4.11 12.48
C ALA A 101 1.35 2.98 13.52
N THR A 102 0.16 2.39 13.60
CA THR A 102 -0.08 1.17 14.41
C THR A 102 -0.14 -0.08 13.54
N TRP A 103 -0.29 0.12 12.23
CA TRP A 103 -0.38 -0.92 11.21
C TRP A 103 0.60 -0.64 10.09
N PHE A 104 1.19 -1.71 9.55
CA PHE A 104 2.10 -1.66 8.42
C PHE A 104 1.79 -2.77 7.41
N LEU A 105 1.45 -2.40 6.17
CA LEU A 105 1.29 -3.36 5.07
C LEU A 105 2.67 -3.64 4.44
N ALA A 106 3.13 -4.87 4.51
CA ALA A 106 4.43 -5.33 4.01
C ALA A 106 4.26 -6.31 2.83
N PRO A 107 5.07 -6.21 1.76
CA PRO A 107 5.07 -7.20 0.70
C PRO A 107 5.42 -8.58 1.27
N TYR A 108 4.69 -9.61 0.85
CA TYR A 108 4.96 -10.99 1.23
C TYR A 108 6.41 -11.42 0.96
N ASP A 109 6.99 -10.91 -0.13
CA ASP A 109 8.35 -11.24 -0.52
C ASP A 109 9.42 -10.60 0.37
N ASN A 110 9.06 -9.63 1.22
CA ASN A 110 9.95 -9.09 2.27
C ASN A 110 9.79 -9.79 3.63
N CYS A 111 8.93 -10.80 3.79
CA CYS A 111 8.64 -11.35 5.12
C CYS A 111 9.85 -11.89 5.89
N ASN A 112 10.85 -12.45 5.20
CA ASN A 112 12.09 -12.91 5.84
C ASN A 112 12.89 -11.75 6.49
N GLU A 113 12.76 -10.52 5.98
CA GLU A 113 13.39 -9.34 6.57
C GLU A 113 12.54 -8.71 7.69
N VAL A 114 11.23 -8.94 7.66
CA VAL A 114 10.25 -8.43 8.63
C VAL A 114 10.26 -9.23 9.92
N VAL A 115 10.28 -10.57 9.83
CA VAL A 115 10.22 -11.43 11.01
C VAL A 115 11.40 -11.14 11.93
N GLY A 116 11.10 -11.00 13.24
CA GLY A 116 12.09 -10.63 14.26
C GLY A 116 12.46 -9.13 14.30
N HIS A 117 11.95 -8.32 13.37
CA HIS A 117 12.32 -6.90 13.25
C HIS A 117 11.13 -5.95 13.35
N VAL A 118 9.96 -6.45 13.74
CA VAL A 118 8.75 -5.65 13.91
C VAL A 118 8.91 -4.76 15.16
N PRO A 119 8.86 -3.41 15.03
CA PRO A 119 8.90 -2.52 16.18
C PRO A 119 7.76 -2.80 17.16
N GLN A 120 8.03 -2.69 18.46
CA GLN A 120 7.02 -2.89 19.49
C GLN A 120 5.81 -1.97 19.26
N GLY A 121 4.61 -2.55 19.33
CA GLY A 121 3.36 -1.82 19.10
C GLY A 121 3.11 -1.43 17.64
N LEU A 122 3.82 -2.02 16.67
CA LEU A 122 3.48 -2.02 15.26
C LEU A 122 2.94 -3.39 14.86
N ARG A 123 1.82 -3.44 14.14
CA ARG A 123 1.26 -4.68 13.59
C ARG A 123 1.56 -4.77 12.11
N VAL A 124 2.28 -5.80 11.67
CA VAL A 124 2.62 -5.99 10.26
C VAL A 124 1.68 -6.99 9.62
N VAL A 125 1.09 -6.59 8.50
CA VAL A 125 0.23 -7.43 7.65
C VAL A 125 0.98 -7.77 6.37
N SER A 126 1.01 -9.05 6.02
CA SER A 126 1.63 -9.53 4.79
C SER A 126 0.64 -9.47 3.63
N VAL A 127 1.03 -8.86 2.50
CA VAL A 127 0.18 -8.71 1.32
C VAL A 127 0.89 -9.17 0.05
N LYS A 128 0.16 -9.84 -0.86
CA LYS A 128 0.70 -10.34 -2.14
C LYS A 128 0.14 -9.59 -3.34
N THR A 129 -1.09 -9.11 -3.23
CA THR A 129 -1.84 -8.47 -4.32
C THR A 129 -2.49 -7.18 -3.84
N LEU A 130 -2.89 -6.32 -4.79
CA LEU A 130 -3.67 -5.12 -4.49
C LEU A 130 -4.97 -5.46 -3.74
N ASP A 131 -5.61 -6.57 -4.09
CA ASP A 131 -6.84 -7.02 -3.45
C ASP A 131 -6.60 -7.38 -1.96
N ASP A 132 -5.50 -8.06 -1.65
CA ASP A 132 -5.11 -8.33 -0.26
C ASP A 132 -4.91 -7.02 0.52
N SER A 133 -4.20 -6.07 -0.10
CA SER A 133 -3.90 -4.78 0.50
C SER A 133 -5.15 -3.94 0.75
N TYR A 134 -6.08 -3.90 -0.21
CA TYR A 134 -7.33 -3.16 -0.07
C TYR A 134 -8.25 -3.82 0.96
N LYS A 135 -8.36 -5.16 0.96
CA LYS A 135 -9.10 -5.88 2.01
C LYS A 135 -8.51 -5.65 3.40
N ALA A 136 -7.18 -5.65 3.52
CA ALA A 136 -6.52 -5.33 4.78
C ALA A 136 -6.83 -3.90 5.23
N LEU A 137 -6.79 -2.93 4.32
CA LEU A 137 -7.16 -1.53 4.58
C LEU A 137 -8.59 -1.45 5.17
N LYS A 138 -9.58 -2.04 4.49
CA LYS A 138 -10.99 -2.05 4.94
C LYS A 138 -11.18 -2.75 6.29
N ALA A 139 -10.50 -3.89 6.48
CA ALA A 139 -10.59 -4.65 7.73
C ALA A 139 -9.99 -3.88 8.91
N ILE A 140 -8.87 -3.18 8.70
CA ILE A 140 -8.24 -2.33 9.72
C ILE A 140 -9.14 -1.14 10.02
N GLY A 141 -9.60 -0.41 9.00
CA GLY A 141 -10.39 0.81 9.21
C GLY A 141 -11.75 0.55 9.85
N SER A 142 -12.46 -0.47 9.40
CA SER A 142 -13.74 -0.88 10.02
C SER A 142 -13.58 -1.54 11.39
N GLY A 143 -12.35 -1.94 11.78
CA GLY A 143 -12.08 -2.71 12.99
C GLY A 143 -12.58 -4.16 12.94
N ARG A 144 -13.22 -4.60 11.85
CA ARG A 144 -13.76 -5.95 11.70
C ARG A 144 -12.78 -6.84 10.96
N GLY A 145 -12.44 -7.98 11.55
CA GLY A 145 -11.56 -8.98 10.92
C GLY A 145 -10.06 -8.64 10.95
N ALA A 146 -9.68 -7.49 11.53
CA ALA A 146 -8.28 -7.08 11.66
C ALA A 146 -7.41 -8.10 12.43
N ASN A 147 -8.00 -8.86 13.35
CA ASN A 147 -7.32 -9.95 14.08
C ASN A 147 -7.04 -11.21 13.24
N LYS A 148 -7.66 -11.33 12.06
CA LYS A 148 -7.48 -12.48 11.15
C LYS A 148 -6.55 -12.15 9.97
N LEU A 149 -6.02 -10.93 9.92
CA LEU A 149 -5.13 -10.52 8.85
C LEU A 149 -3.81 -11.30 8.89
N PRO A 150 -3.30 -11.74 7.73
CA PRO A 150 -2.07 -12.53 7.66
C PRO A 150 -0.88 -11.72 8.17
N SER A 151 -0.08 -12.31 9.05
CA SER A 151 1.22 -11.77 9.46
C SER A 151 2.34 -12.36 8.59
N CYS A 152 3.52 -11.74 8.65
CA CYS A 152 4.72 -12.36 8.08
C CYS A 152 5.18 -13.54 8.92
N ASN A 153 5.49 -14.65 8.25
CA ASN A 153 6.16 -15.83 8.80
C ASN A 153 7.44 -16.08 7.97
N VAL A 154 8.43 -16.75 8.58
CA VAL A 154 9.65 -17.16 7.86
C VAL A 154 9.24 -18.19 6.80
N LYS A 155 9.74 -18.02 5.57
CA LYS A 155 9.53 -18.96 4.47
C LYS A 155 10.36 -20.23 4.64
#